data_AF-A0A7X6Q3T4-F1
#
_entry.id   AF-A0A7X6Q3T4-F1
#
_cell.length_a   1.000
_cell.length_b   1.000
_cell.length_c   1.000
_cell.angle_alpha   90.00
_cell.angle_beta   90.00
_cell.angle_gamma   90.00
#
_symmetry.space_group_name_H-M   'P 1'
#
loop_
_entity.id
_entity.type
_entity.pdbx_description
1 polymer ?
#
loop_
_entity_poly.entity_id
_entity_poly.type
_entity_poly.pdbx_seq_one_letter_code
_entity_poly.pdbx_strand_id
1 'polypeptide(L)'
;LMLALSSSMEIKIAGALLYWLKASTLISVGYYGLAVLCCNVSGSAAASILIYAILNFVAVVVYAAYNFVAQLFLFGFVAEGLPEAFITNLSPPVKLFLGPVFGLFEERVSSDLYLWIFALLAVVFIIISALFFKKRKMETAGEFISQSCLRPVFRVCMGLGSALVLGVILYSIFFGNLRGGVSFTLFLICALTAAAVGYYVGEALLEKKLDCFKNKKSNFMFLGVSLVIIAFVLCLKLDVLGYEKRIPMPENVKSFSISARGPELKDCENIEVINEAIELHKILVESEAESFEKDDEIQFYIELNYELKDGSKLAREYRFYHNPKGSHEDLPESLKAMERFINLKPIVLERLKLDFKNMKETYAYIELDFLFENRIEKHEQFSEEWGMKRFRDFYENAVMKDAENGNIGHLSILHDEKALGNYYDCSVFLSYVIIEKDGGDSPQKFYRHWSIRPERNSEYTLAWLKERGIEPTLCAERKNWEKDYSNYYDYLFWYN
;
A
#
# COMPACT_ATOMS: atom_id res chain seq x y z
N LEU A 1 32.96 -36.47 -19.33
CA LEU A 1 31.85 -35.50 -19.20
C LEU A 1 30.97 -35.78 -17.96
N MET A 2 30.38 -36.97 -17.82
CA MET A 2 29.56 -37.32 -16.63
C MET A 2 30.29 -37.21 -15.28
N LEU A 3 31.55 -37.65 -15.19
CA LEU A 3 32.36 -37.49 -13.97
C LEU A 3 32.68 -36.02 -13.64
N ALA A 4 32.88 -35.19 -14.67
CA ALA A 4 33.10 -33.75 -14.48
C ALA A 4 31.81 -33.02 -14.06
N LEU A 5 30.66 -33.49 -14.56
CA LEU A 5 29.34 -33.02 -14.15
C LEU A 5 29.03 -33.44 -12.70
N SER A 6 29.32 -34.68 -12.29
CA SER A 6 29.11 -35.12 -10.90
C SER A 6 30.01 -34.37 -9.92
N SER A 7 31.29 -34.20 -10.23
CA SER A 7 32.20 -33.42 -9.40
C SER A 7 31.79 -31.94 -9.28
N SER A 8 31.26 -31.35 -10.37
CA SER A 8 30.74 -29.98 -10.34
C SER A 8 29.48 -29.84 -9.47
N MET A 9 28.66 -30.89 -9.40
CA MET A 9 27.45 -30.93 -8.58
C MET A 9 27.81 -31.10 -7.10
N GLU A 10 28.75 -31.99 -6.79
CA GLU A 10 29.26 -32.20 -5.42
C GLU A 10 29.90 -30.94 -4.84
N ILE A 11 30.69 -30.20 -5.63
CA ILE A 11 31.30 -28.93 -5.19
C ILE A 11 30.21 -27.88 -4.89
N LYS A 12 29.15 -27.80 -5.71
CA LYS A 12 28.02 -26.90 -5.48
C LYS A 12 27.25 -27.27 -4.21
N ILE A 13 27.02 -28.57 -3.97
CA ILE A 13 26.34 -29.07 -2.76
C ILE A 13 27.20 -28.78 -1.51
N ALA A 14 28.50 -29.05 -1.57
CA ALA A 14 29.43 -28.74 -0.47
C ALA A 14 29.47 -27.23 -0.17
N GLY A 15 29.51 -26.39 -1.20
CA GLY A 15 29.43 -24.93 -1.05
C GLY A 15 28.13 -24.48 -0.39
N ALA A 16 27.00 -25.05 -0.80
CA ALA A 16 25.69 -24.75 -0.19
C ALA A 16 25.61 -25.19 1.29
N LEU A 17 26.16 -26.36 1.63
CA LEU A 17 26.21 -26.86 3.01
C LEU A 17 27.09 -25.98 3.89
N LEU A 18 28.27 -25.58 3.41
CA LEU A 18 29.16 -24.67 4.14
C LEU A 18 28.52 -23.30 4.35
N TYR A 19 27.81 -22.79 3.33
CA TYR A 19 27.06 -21.56 3.45
C TYR A 19 25.95 -21.67 4.51
N TRP A 20 25.17 -22.74 4.49
CA TRP A 20 24.12 -23.00 5.47
C TRP A 20 24.68 -23.10 6.90
N LEU A 21 25.80 -23.82 7.08
CA LEU A 21 26.48 -23.94 8.36
C LEU A 21 26.99 -22.58 8.87
N LYS A 22 27.57 -21.78 7.98
CA LYS A 22 28.01 -20.42 8.30
C LYS A 22 26.83 -19.55 8.75
N ALA A 23 25.76 -19.53 7.96
CA ALA A 23 24.59 -18.71 8.24
C ALA A 23 23.91 -19.12 9.55
N SER A 24 23.68 -20.42 9.77
CA SER A 24 23.07 -20.91 11.01
C SER A 24 23.91 -20.58 12.24
N THR A 25 25.23 -20.77 12.16
CA THR A 25 26.14 -20.45 13.27
C THR A 25 26.14 -18.95 13.59
N LEU A 26 26.27 -18.08 12.59
CA LEU A 26 26.30 -16.63 12.80
C LEU A 26 24.97 -16.10 13.35
N ILE A 27 23.84 -16.61 12.86
CA ILE A 27 22.51 -16.26 13.36
C ILE A 27 22.33 -16.76 14.81
N SER A 28 22.73 -17.99 15.12
CA SER A 28 22.67 -18.53 16.49
C SER A 28 23.53 -17.72 17.46
N VAL A 29 24.74 -17.33 17.06
CA VAL A 29 25.60 -16.44 17.85
C VAL A 29 24.92 -15.09 18.10
N GLY A 30 24.31 -14.50 17.06
CA GLY A 30 23.47 -13.30 17.13
C GLY A 30 22.41 -13.35 18.22
N TYR A 31 21.51 -14.34 18.12
CA TYR A 31 20.43 -14.52 19.09
C TYR A 31 20.95 -14.84 20.50
N TYR A 32 22.01 -15.63 20.60
CA TYR A 32 22.63 -15.96 21.87
C TYR A 32 23.19 -14.71 22.57
N GLY A 33 23.87 -13.82 21.84
CA GLY A 33 24.40 -12.58 22.40
C GLY A 33 23.32 -11.68 23.00
N LEU A 34 22.19 -11.53 22.29
CA LEU A 34 21.03 -10.80 22.80
C LEU A 34 20.40 -11.48 24.02
N ALA A 35 20.24 -12.81 24.00
CA ALA A 35 19.69 -13.57 25.12
C ALA A 35 20.54 -13.43 26.38
N VAL A 36 21.87 -13.54 26.24
CA VAL A 36 22.83 -13.39 27.36
C VAL A 36 22.79 -11.96 27.90
N LEU A 37 22.62 -10.94 27.06
CA LEU A 37 22.40 -9.57 27.52
C LEU A 37 21.11 -9.45 28.34
N CYS A 38 19.99 -9.97 27.84
CA CYS A 38 18.70 -9.96 28.56
C CYS A 38 18.79 -10.64 29.93
N CYS A 39 19.45 -11.79 30.03
CA CYS A 39 19.65 -12.53 31.29
C CYS A 39 20.51 -11.79 32.33
N ASN A 40 21.40 -10.90 31.89
CA ASN A 40 22.26 -10.11 32.77
C ASN A 40 21.67 -8.73 33.11
N VAL A 41 20.75 -8.24 32.30
CA VAL A 41 19.94 -7.05 32.58
C VAL A 41 18.78 -7.39 33.54
N SER A 42 18.15 -8.56 33.38
CA SER A 42 17.03 -8.99 34.21
C SER A 42 17.48 -9.63 35.53
N GLY A 43 16.64 -9.51 36.56
CA GLY A 43 16.84 -10.21 37.84
C GLY A 43 16.11 -11.55 37.92
N SER A 44 15.20 -11.86 36.98
CA SER A 44 14.42 -13.10 36.93
C SER A 44 14.35 -13.70 35.53
N ALA A 45 14.12 -15.02 35.45
CA ALA A 45 13.99 -15.75 34.19
C ALA A 45 12.79 -15.27 33.35
N ALA A 46 11.66 -14.99 33.99
CA ALA A 46 10.47 -14.46 33.32
C ALA A 46 10.73 -13.09 32.69
N ALA A 47 11.41 -12.19 33.40
CA ALA A 47 11.76 -10.86 32.88
C ALA A 47 12.75 -10.96 31.70
N SER A 48 13.74 -11.87 31.74
CA SER A 48 14.64 -12.08 30.59
C SER A 48 13.90 -12.55 29.34
N ILE A 49 12.97 -13.49 29.48
CA ILE A 49 12.17 -14.00 28.35
C ILE A 49 11.33 -12.88 27.75
N LEU A 50 10.67 -12.08 28.59
CA LEU A 50 9.82 -10.97 28.15
C LEU A 50 10.63 -9.87 27.45
N ILE A 51 11.74 -9.43 28.04
CA ILE A 51 12.61 -8.40 27.43
C ILE A 51 13.18 -8.91 26.11
N TYR A 52 13.62 -10.18 26.06
CA TYR A 52 14.11 -10.79 24.83
C TYR A 52 13.05 -10.80 23.73
N ALA A 53 11.80 -11.18 24.05
CA ALA A 53 10.70 -11.12 23.11
C ALA A 53 10.46 -9.68 22.62
N ILE A 54 10.36 -8.70 23.52
CA ILE A 54 10.13 -7.29 23.16
C ILE A 54 11.23 -6.78 22.21
N LEU A 55 12.51 -7.00 22.53
CA LEU A 55 13.62 -6.50 21.72
C LEU A 55 13.65 -7.09 20.31
N ASN A 56 13.14 -8.31 20.12
CA ASN A 56 13.06 -8.92 18.78
C ASN A 56 11.98 -8.31 17.90
N PHE A 57 10.91 -7.76 18.47
CA PHE A 57 9.75 -7.25 17.72
C PHE A 57 9.59 -5.72 17.79
N VAL A 58 10.35 -5.03 18.63
CA VAL A 58 10.18 -3.59 18.88
C VAL A 58 10.29 -2.75 17.59
N ALA A 59 11.21 -3.07 16.69
CA ALA A 59 11.39 -2.32 15.45
C ALA A 59 10.14 -2.37 14.57
N VAL A 60 9.58 -3.56 14.37
CA VAL A 60 8.36 -3.76 13.58
C VAL A 60 7.14 -3.15 14.26
N VAL A 61 7.02 -3.28 15.58
CA VAL A 61 5.91 -2.69 16.35
C VAL A 61 5.95 -1.17 16.30
N VAL A 62 7.14 -0.56 16.45
CA VAL A 62 7.30 0.90 16.35
C VAL A 62 7.01 1.38 14.93
N TYR A 63 7.48 0.68 13.89
CA TYR A 63 7.17 1.00 12.50
C TYR A 63 5.66 0.92 12.22
N ALA A 64 4.99 -0.14 12.68
CA ALA A 64 3.54 -0.29 12.51
C ALA A 64 2.77 0.82 13.24
N ALA A 65 3.17 1.15 14.48
CA ALA A 65 2.58 2.24 15.24
C ALA A 65 2.82 3.60 14.55
N TYR A 66 4.02 3.85 14.05
CA TYR A 66 4.33 5.06 13.28
C TYR A 66 3.44 5.18 12.05
N ASN A 67 3.34 4.14 11.22
CA ASN A 67 2.50 4.16 10.03
C ASN A 67 1.03 4.42 10.36
N PHE A 68 0.52 3.79 11.42
CA PHE A 68 -0.85 4.02 11.87
C PHE A 68 -1.07 5.50 12.27
N VAL A 69 -0.16 6.07 13.07
CA VAL A 69 -0.27 7.47 13.52
C VAL A 69 -0.06 8.44 12.35
N ALA A 70 0.85 8.12 11.42
CA ALA A 70 1.08 8.90 10.22
C ALA A 70 -0.16 8.88 9.30
N GLN A 71 -0.77 7.73 9.05
CA GLN A 71 -2.03 7.62 8.29
C GLN A 71 -3.20 8.39 8.92
N LEU A 72 -3.20 8.56 10.25
CA LEU A 72 -4.24 9.33 10.94
C LEU A 72 -4.09 10.84 10.76
N PHE A 73 -2.84 11.35 10.63
CA PHE A 73 -2.56 12.78 10.74
C PHE A 73 -1.89 13.42 9.53
N LEU A 74 -1.17 12.65 8.71
CA LEU A 74 -0.55 13.14 7.49
C LEU A 74 -1.46 12.87 6.30
N PHE A 75 -1.88 13.95 5.65
CA PHE A 75 -2.68 13.86 4.44
C PHE A 75 -1.85 13.31 3.27
N GLY A 76 -2.45 12.42 2.47
CA GLY A 76 -1.75 11.77 1.36
C GLY A 76 -0.75 10.68 1.77
N PHE A 77 -0.67 10.29 3.05
CA PHE A 77 0.31 9.32 3.53
C PHE A 77 -0.01 7.88 3.10
N VAL A 78 0.94 7.26 2.40
CA VAL A 78 0.90 5.84 2.05
C VAL A 78 1.61 5.06 3.14
N ALA A 79 0.90 4.15 3.81
CA ALA A 79 1.61 3.14 4.60
C ALA A 79 2.15 2.09 3.64
N GLU A 80 3.45 2.10 3.44
CA GLU A 80 4.12 0.99 2.77
C GLU A 80 3.92 -0.27 3.61
N GLY A 81 3.29 -1.29 3.00
CA GLY A 81 2.79 -2.47 3.71
C GLY A 81 3.84 -3.14 4.59
N LEU A 82 4.82 -3.81 3.98
CA LEU A 82 5.90 -4.42 4.75
C LEU A 82 6.89 -3.34 5.20
N PRO A 83 7.44 -3.43 6.42
CA PRO A 83 8.52 -2.56 6.82
C PRO A 83 9.66 -2.62 5.82
N GLU A 84 10.26 -1.45 5.51
CA GLU A 84 11.47 -1.37 4.70
C GLU A 84 12.46 -2.48 5.07
N ALA A 85 13.25 -2.96 4.09
CA ALA A 85 14.22 -4.02 4.32
C ALA A 85 15.09 -3.78 5.57
N PHE A 86 15.40 -2.53 5.88
CA PHE A 86 16.09 -2.13 7.09
C PHE A 86 15.35 -2.49 8.39
N ILE A 87 14.04 -2.22 8.49
CA ILE A 87 13.25 -2.50 9.69
C ILE A 87 13.04 -4.01 9.88
N THR A 88 12.78 -4.75 8.79
CA THR A 88 12.69 -6.21 8.87
C THR A 88 14.04 -6.85 9.23
N ASN A 89 15.17 -6.26 8.80
CA ASN A 89 16.52 -6.67 9.21
C ASN A 89 16.80 -6.52 10.72
N LEU A 90 16.16 -5.55 11.39
CA LEU A 90 16.25 -5.34 12.84
C LEU A 90 15.38 -6.32 13.65
N SER A 91 14.44 -7.01 12.99
CA SER A 91 13.59 -8.04 13.58
C SER A 91 13.77 -9.39 12.87
N PRO A 92 14.91 -10.08 13.06
CA PRO A 92 15.23 -11.32 12.34
C PRO A 92 14.16 -12.42 12.43
N PRO A 93 13.42 -12.62 13.54
CA PRO A 93 12.29 -13.56 13.55
C PRO A 93 11.21 -13.21 12.53
N VAL A 94 10.88 -11.93 12.37
CA VAL A 94 9.91 -11.48 11.37
C VAL A 94 10.45 -11.75 9.97
N LYS A 95 11.72 -11.43 9.71
CA LYS A 95 12.34 -11.69 8.40
C LYS A 95 12.37 -13.19 8.04
N LEU A 96 12.65 -14.07 9.01
CA LEU A 96 12.76 -15.51 8.81
C LEU A 96 11.39 -16.20 8.66
N PHE A 97 10.40 -15.83 9.49
CA PHE A 97 9.11 -16.53 9.53
C PHE A 97 8.05 -15.89 8.64
N LEU A 98 8.02 -14.55 8.56
CA LEU A 98 6.99 -13.81 7.82
C LEU A 98 7.46 -13.40 6.42
N GLY A 99 8.76 -13.31 6.17
CA GLY A 99 9.32 -12.99 4.85
C GLY A 99 8.79 -13.88 3.72
N PRO A 100 8.82 -15.22 3.86
CA PRO A 100 8.27 -16.13 2.84
C PRO A 100 6.75 -16.01 2.65
N VAL A 101 6.00 -15.67 3.71
CA VAL A 101 4.53 -15.54 3.67
C VAL A 101 4.11 -14.28 2.92
N PHE A 102 4.88 -13.20 3.03
CA PHE A 102 4.59 -11.92 2.40
C PHE A 102 5.34 -11.68 1.08
N GLY A 103 5.88 -12.73 0.45
CA GLY A 103 6.51 -12.61 -0.86
C GLY A 103 7.85 -11.87 -0.86
N LEU A 104 8.51 -11.69 0.29
CA LEU A 104 9.88 -11.15 0.38
C LEU A 104 10.90 -12.20 -0.07
N PHE A 105 10.80 -12.64 -1.33
CA PHE A 105 11.73 -13.59 -1.94
C PHE A 105 13.01 -12.91 -2.45
N GLU A 106 13.04 -11.58 -2.57
CA GLU A 106 14.09 -10.89 -3.33
C GLU A 106 15.26 -10.31 -2.53
N GLU A 107 15.13 -10.04 -1.22
CA GLU A 107 16.29 -9.67 -0.39
C GLU A 107 16.61 -10.71 0.66
N ARG A 108 17.16 -11.80 0.14
CA ARG A 108 18.08 -12.72 0.81
C ARG A 108 18.58 -12.18 2.17
N VAL A 109 18.11 -12.81 3.25
CA VAL A 109 18.80 -12.89 4.58
C VAL A 109 20.26 -13.36 4.43
N SER A 110 20.65 -13.73 3.21
CA SER A 110 21.91 -14.27 2.76
C SER A 110 22.91 -13.28 2.16
N SER A 111 22.76 -11.96 2.37
CA SER A 111 23.92 -11.08 2.21
C SER A 111 24.95 -11.41 3.30
N ASP A 112 26.14 -11.85 2.88
CA ASP A 112 27.24 -12.17 3.80
C ASP A 112 27.53 -11.04 4.78
N LEU A 113 27.42 -9.79 4.30
CA LEU A 113 27.60 -8.59 5.10
C LEU A 113 26.60 -8.51 6.27
N TYR A 114 25.32 -8.85 6.03
CA TYR A 114 24.29 -8.85 7.06
C TYR A 114 24.61 -9.88 8.16
N LEU A 115 25.01 -11.10 7.78
CA LEU A 115 25.39 -12.15 8.73
C LEU A 115 26.59 -11.74 9.59
N TRP A 116 27.59 -11.09 8.99
CA TRP A 116 28.76 -10.58 9.72
C TRP A 116 28.41 -9.42 10.67
N ILE A 117 27.59 -8.47 10.23
CA ILE A 117 27.11 -7.37 11.08
C ILE A 117 26.31 -7.93 12.26
N PHE A 118 25.44 -8.91 12.00
CA PHE A 118 24.62 -9.53 13.04
C PHE A 118 25.49 -10.28 14.08
N ALA A 119 26.51 -11.01 13.63
CA ALA A 119 27.47 -11.66 14.52
C ALA A 119 28.33 -10.66 15.29
N LEU A 120 28.76 -9.56 14.67
CA LEU A 120 29.49 -8.48 15.34
C LEU A 120 28.66 -7.83 16.45
N LEU A 121 27.38 -7.55 16.18
CA LEU A 121 26.43 -7.06 17.18
C LEU A 121 26.29 -8.04 18.35
N ALA A 122 26.29 -9.35 18.07
CA ALA A 122 26.27 -10.38 19.09
C ALA A 122 27.48 -10.27 20.03
N VAL A 123 28.69 -10.14 19.46
CA VAL A 123 29.93 -9.99 20.24
C VAL A 123 29.85 -8.73 21.11
N VAL A 124 29.35 -7.61 20.56
CA VAL A 124 29.12 -6.39 21.33
C VAL A 124 28.15 -6.62 22.48
N PHE A 125 27.02 -7.30 22.25
CA PHE A 125 26.06 -7.64 23.31
C PHE A 125 26.67 -8.54 24.39
N ILE A 126 27.49 -9.52 24.01
CA ILE A 126 28.21 -10.38 24.96
C ILE A 126 29.20 -9.57 25.80
N ILE A 127 29.95 -8.65 25.19
CA ILE A 127 30.90 -7.79 25.91
C ILE A 127 30.15 -6.89 26.90
N ILE A 128 29.08 -6.21 26.45
CA ILE A 128 28.24 -5.38 27.33
C ILE A 128 27.64 -6.22 28.45
N SER A 129 27.16 -7.42 28.12
CA SER A 129 26.60 -8.35 29.09
C SER A 129 27.63 -8.77 30.14
N ALA A 130 28.88 -9.03 29.74
CA ALA A 130 29.98 -9.32 30.66
C ALA A 130 30.30 -8.13 31.58
N LEU A 131 30.21 -6.89 31.10
CA LEU A 131 30.36 -5.69 31.93
C LEU A 131 29.24 -5.56 32.97
N PHE A 132 28.00 -5.85 32.58
CA PHE A 132 26.87 -5.86 33.52
C PHE A 132 26.95 -7.02 34.51
N PHE A 133 27.43 -8.19 34.09
CA PHE A 133 27.66 -9.34 34.95
C PHE A 133 28.65 -9.00 36.07
N LYS A 134 29.76 -8.33 35.75
CA LYS A 134 30.74 -7.89 36.77
C LYS A 134 30.18 -6.91 37.81
N LYS A 135 29.19 -6.11 37.42
CA LYS A 135 28.53 -5.12 38.30
C LYS A 135 27.30 -5.69 39.02
N ARG A 136 26.89 -6.92 38.71
CA ARG A 136 25.68 -7.55 39.23
C ARG A 136 25.83 -7.88 40.71
N LYS A 137 25.03 -7.23 41.54
CA LYS A 137 24.91 -7.57 42.97
C LYS A 137 23.99 -8.78 43.12
N MET A 138 24.40 -9.78 43.90
CA MET A 138 23.57 -10.98 44.14
C MET A 138 22.23 -10.66 44.82
N GLU A 139 22.15 -9.53 45.53
CA GLU A 139 20.94 -9.03 46.19
C GLU A 139 19.80 -8.63 45.23
N THR A 140 20.09 -8.46 43.94
CA THR A 140 19.08 -8.08 42.93
C THR A 140 18.37 -9.28 42.28
N ALA A 141 18.55 -10.48 42.84
CA ALA A 141 17.88 -11.68 42.37
C ALA A 141 16.35 -11.57 42.56
N GLY A 142 15.58 -11.87 41.52
CA GLY A 142 14.13 -11.75 41.52
C GLY A 142 13.58 -10.34 41.30
N GLU A 143 14.42 -9.35 41.00
CA GLU A 143 13.97 -8.06 40.46
C GLU A 143 13.63 -8.15 38.96
N PHE A 144 12.76 -7.27 38.46
CA PHE A 144 12.46 -7.22 37.02
C PHE A 144 13.70 -6.75 36.23
N ILE A 145 14.36 -5.68 36.69
CA ILE A 145 15.66 -5.20 36.18
C ILE A 145 16.67 -5.16 37.30
N SER A 146 17.76 -5.92 37.13
CA SER A 146 18.86 -6.04 38.09
C SER A 146 19.77 -4.81 38.10
N GLN A 147 19.96 -4.16 36.95
CA GLN A 147 20.89 -3.03 36.81
C GLN A 147 20.21 -1.69 37.15
N SER A 148 20.69 -1.00 38.19
CA SER A 148 20.10 0.26 38.66
C SER A 148 20.12 1.39 37.63
N CYS A 149 21.14 1.45 36.76
CA CYS A 149 21.26 2.47 35.70
C CYS A 149 20.21 2.30 34.58
N LEU A 150 19.64 1.11 34.40
CA LEU A 150 18.62 0.83 33.38
C LEU A 150 17.20 1.05 33.89
N ARG A 151 17.02 1.22 35.21
CA ARG A 151 15.70 1.44 35.81
C ARG A 151 15.00 2.70 35.28
N PRO A 152 15.66 3.87 35.13
CA PRO A 152 15.03 5.05 34.54
C PRO A 152 14.65 4.83 33.07
N VAL A 153 15.55 4.21 32.28
CA VAL A 153 15.32 3.90 30.86
C VAL A 153 14.09 3.01 30.70
N PHE A 154 13.97 1.97 31.52
CA PHE A 154 12.80 1.08 31.48
C PHE A 154 11.48 1.80 31.76
N ARG A 155 11.42 2.69 32.76
CA ARG A 155 10.19 3.45 33.05
C ARG A 155 9.77 4.30 31.86
N VAL A 156 10.73 4.99 31.24
CA VAL A 156 10.51 5.82 30.05
C VAL A 156 10.06 4.96 28.86
N CYS A 157 10.75 3.85 28.58
CA CYS A 157 10.38 2.94 27.50
C CYS A 157 9.01 2.30 27.70
N MET A 158 8.63 1.96 28.94
CA MET A 158 7.29 1.45 29.24
C MET A 158 6.22 2.51 28.98
N GLY A 159 6.45 3.76 29.40
CA GLY A 159 5.53 4.87 29.11
C GLY A 159 5.37 5.13 27.61
N LEU A 160 6.48 5.30 26.89
CA LEU A 160 6.46 5.56 25.44
C LEU A 160 5.91 4.35 24.65
N GLY A 161 6.34 3.14 24.99
CA GLY A 161 5.90 1.92 24.34
C GLY A 161 4.41 1.66 24.55
N SER A 162 3.89 1.88 25.76
CA SER A 162 2.44 1.80 26.00
C SER A 162 1.68 2.91 25.28
N ALA A 163 2.21 4.14 25.22
CA ALA A 163 1.58 5.21 24.44
C ALA A 163 1.44 4.84 22.96
N LEU A 164 2.48 4.25 22.36
CA LEU A 164 2.48 3.82 20.97
C LEU A 164 1.58 2.61 20.73
N VAL A 165 1.66 1.58 21.57
CA VAL A 165 0.93 0.32 21.34
C VAL A 165 -0.49 0.38 21.90
N LEU A 166 -0.60 0.58 23.21
CA LEU A 166 -1.90 0.62 23.88
C LEU A 166 -2.68 1.89 23.50
N GLY A 167 -2.02 3.02 23.26
CA GLY A 167 -2.69 4.24 22.78
C GLY A 167 -3.33 4.06 21.40
N VAL A 168 -2.61 3.43 20.46
CA VAL A 168 -3.17 3.04 19.15
C VAL A 168 -4.33 2.06 19.32
N ILE A 169 -4.18 1.00 20.12
CA ILE A 169 -5.25 0.02 20.35
C ILE A 169 -6.50 0.67 20.94
N LEU A 170 -6.34 1.52 21.97
CA LEU A 170 -7.46 2.24 22.58
C LEU A 170 -8.15 3.15 21.58
N TYR A 171 -7.38 3.91 20.80
CA TYR A 171 -7.95 4.76 19.76
C TYR A 171 -8.73 3.94 18.73
N SER A 172 -8.16 2.85 18.22
CA SER A 172 -8.82 2.01 17.23
C SER A 172 -10.12 1.39 17.73
N ILE A 173 -10.15 0.92 18.99
CA ILE A 173 -11.34 0.28 19.58
C ILE A 173 -12.48 1.29 19.78
N PHE A 174 -12.18 2.50 20.27
CA PHE A 174 -13.21 3.47 20.67
C PHE A 174 -13.52 4.51 19.59
N PHE A 175 -12.56 4.82 18.72
CA PHE A 175 -12.57 6.00 17.85
C PHE A 175 -11.97 5.72 16.45
N GLY A 176 -11.72 4.45 16.08
CA GLY A 176 -11.01 4.10 14.84
C GLY A 176 -11.64 4.66 13.55
N ASN A 177 -12.94 4.95 13.58
CA ASN A 177 -13.70 5.49 12.45
C ASN A 177 -13.70 7.03 12.40
N LEU A 178 -13.24 7.71 13.45
CA LEU A 178 -13.21 9.17 13.49
C LEU A 178 -11.96 9.70 12.77
N ARG A 179 -12.16 10.61 11.82
CA ARG A 179 -11.10 11.37 11.13
C ARG A 179 -11.29 12.88 11.34
N GLY A 180 -10.28 13.69 11.00
CA GLY A 180 -10.32 15.15 11.11
C GLY A 180 -9.90 15.71 12.48
N GLY A 181 -10.09 17.02 12.74
CA GLY A 181 -9.49 17.71 13.90
C GLY A 181 -9.82 17.13 15.30
N VAL A 182 -10.95 16.42 15.43
CA VAL A 182 -11.35 15.73 16.68
C VAL A 182 -10.51 14.47 16.93
N SER A 183 -10.07 13.78 15.87
CA SER A 183 -9.22 12.57 15.96
C SER A 183 -7.94 12.84 16.73
N PHE A 184 -7.33 14.01 16.51
CA PHE A 184 -6.08 14.41 17.18
C PHE A 184 -6.23 14.48 18.69
N THR A 185 -7.26 15.17 19.17
CA THR A 185 -7.47 15.35 20.61
C THR A 185 -7.79 14.01 21.27
N LEU A 186 -8.63 13.19 20.64
CA LEU A 186 -9.00 11.87 21.13
C LEU A 186 -7.80 10.91 21.16
N PHE A 187 -7.01 10.87 20.10
CA PHE A 187 -5.78 10.07 20.05
C PHE A 187 -4.79 10.51 21.13
N LEU A 188 -4.59 11.82 21.31
CA LEU A 188 -3.69 12.33 22.34
C LEU A 188 -4.15 11.93 23.75
N ILE A 189 -5.46 11.95 24.02
CA ILE A 189 -6.03 11.46 25.28
C ILE A 189 -5.76 9.95 25.45
N CYS A 190 -6.01 9.14 24.41
CA CYS A 190 -5.71 7.70 24.43
C CYS A 190 -4.21 7.43 24.65
N ALA A 191 -3.33 8.15 23.96
CA ALA A 191 -1.89 8.00 24.07
C ALA A 191 -1.37 8.40 25.46
N LEU A 192 -1.84 9.53 26.02
CA LEU A 192 -1.43 9.99 27.35
C LEU A 192 -1.96 9.09 28.48
N THR A 193 -3.20 8.61 28.36
CA THR A 193 -3.76 7.63 29.31
C THR A 193 -3.01 6.31 29.25
N ALA A 194 -2.72 5.80 28.05
CA ALA A 194 -1.90 4.61 27.87
C ALA A 194 -0.47 4.79 28.38
N ALA A 195 0.13 5.97 28.19
CA ALA A 195 1.44 6.33 28.72
C ALA A 195 1.46 6.31 30.24
N ALA A 196 0.44 6.88 30.88
CA ALA A 196 0.30 6.86 32.33
C ALA A 196 0.23 5.42 32.85
N VAL A 197 -0.65 4.60 32.27
CA VAL A 197 -0.78 3.19 32.65
C VAL A 197 0.55 2.46 32.48
N GLY A 198 1.19 2.56 31.32
CA GLY A 198 2.48 1.91 31.06
C GLY A 198 3.60 2.35 32.00
N TYR A 199 3.72 3.66 32.22
CA TYR A 199 4.76 4.24 33.07
C TYR A 199 4.61 3.80 34.54
N TYR A 200 3.40 3.91 35.11
CA TYR A 200 3.16 3.54 36.51
C TYR A 200 3.17 2.03 36.73
N VAL A 201 2.74 1.22 35.75
CA VAL A 201 2.94 -0.23 35.78
C VAL A 201 4.44 -0.57 35.76
N GLY A 202 5.22 0.10 34.90
CA GLY A 202 6.68 -0.04 34.86
C GLY A 202 7.35 0.35 36.19
N GLU A 203 6.88 1.42 36.83
CA GLU A 203 7.34 1.84 38.15
C GLU A 203 6.97 0.83 39.24
N ALA A 204 5.74 0.31 39.23
CA ALA A 204 5.30 -0.72 40.16
C ALA A 204 6.10 -2.03 40.00
N LEU A 205 6.44 -2.42 38.77
CA LEU A 205 7.30 -3.59 38.49
C LEU A 205 8.72 -3.42 39.06
N LEU A 206 9.25 -2.19 39.07
CA LEU A 206 10.58 -1.89 39.60
C LEU A 206 10.61 -1.76 41.13
N GLU A 207 9.60 -1.13 41.71
CA GLU A 207 9.57 -0.82 43.16
C GLU A 207 8.82 -1.88 43.97
N LYS A 208 8.11 -2.82 43.32
CA LYS A 208 7.22 -3.82 43.92
C LYS A 208 6.18 -3.21 44.86
N LYS A 209 5.81 -1.95 44.63
CA LYS A 209 4.85 -1.18 45.43
C LYS A 209 3.85 -0.49 44.51
N LEU A 210 2.58 -0.47 44.92
CA LEU A 210 1.51 0.18 44.18
C LEU A 210 1.38 1.69 44.48
N ASP A 211 2.01 2.18 45.56
CA ASP A 211 1.96 3.60 45.98
C ASP A 211 2.93 4.52 45.19
N CYS A 212 3.14 4.20 43.91
CA CYS A 212 4.08 4.88 43.01
C CYS A 212 3.69 6.34 42.69
N PHE A 213 2.41 6.70 42.86
CA PHE A 213 1.87 8.03 42.52
C PHE A 213 2.40 9.19 43.39
N LYS A 214 3.02 8.89 44.54
CA LYS A 214 3.48 9.92 45.50
C LYS A 214 4.92 10.39 45.26
N ASN A 215 5.65 9.74 44.36
CA ASN A 215 7.06 10.04 44.13
C ASN A 215 7.24 11.25 43.18
N LYS A 216 7.55 12.42 43.74
CA LYS A 216 7.75 13.67 42.96
C LYS A 216 8.77 13.54 41.82
N LYS A 217 9.86 12.77 42.01
CA LYS A 217 10.88 12.57 40.97
C LYS A 217 10.35 11.74 39.81
N SER A 218 9.53 10.74 40.12
CA SER A 218 8.92 9.90 39.09
C SER A 218 7.84 10.66 38.31
N ASN A 219 7.01 11.43 39.00
CA ASN A 219 6.00 12.27 38.34
C ASN A 219 6.65 13.32 37.43
N PHE A 220 7.82 13.86 37.79
CA PHE A 220 8.59 14.75 36.91
C PHE A 220 9.11 14.04 35.66
N MET A 221 9.61 12.80 35.78
CA MET A 221 10.00 12.00 34.62
C MET A 221 8.79 11.66 33.73
N PHE A 222 7.64 11.33 34.32
CA PHE A 222 6.40 11.10 33.57
C PHE A 222 5.93 12.35 32.80
N LEU A 223 6.08 13.54 33.38
CA LEU A 223 5.82 14.80 32.67
C LEU A 223 6.70 14.92 31.42
N GLY A 224 7.99 14.57 31.52
CA GLY A 224 8.89 14.52 30.38
C GLY A 224 8.43 13.54 29.30
N VAL A 225 8.01 12.33 29.68
CA VAL A 225 7.44 11.33 28.75
C VAL A 225 6.19 11.88 28.04
N SER A 226 5.30 12.53 28.80
CA SER A 226 4.08 13.13 28.27
C SER A 226 4.38 14.23 27.26
N LEU A 227 5.38 15.08 27.54
CA LEU A 227 5.83 16.14 26.62
C LEU A 227 6.40 15.56 25.32
N VAL A 228 7.17 14.47 25.40
CA VAL A 228 7.72 13.80 24.20
C VAL A 228 6.59 13.25 23.33
N ILE A 229 5.57 12.62 23.93
CA ILE A 229 4.40 12.11 23.20
C ILE A 229 3.64 13.27 22.53
N ILE A 230 3.37 14.34 23.28
CA ILE A 230 2.69 15.53 22.74
C ILE A 230 3.49 16.12 21.58
N ALA A 231 4.81 16.28 21.73
CA ALA A 231 5.68 16.79 20.69
C ALA A 231 5.65 15.88 19.45
N PHE A 232 5.74 14.56 19.61
CA PHE A 232 5.69 13.61 18.51
C PHE A 232 4.40 13.71 17.70
N VAL A 233 3.24 13.69 18.36
CA VAL A 233 1.94 13.78 17.66
C VAL A 233 1.75 15.17 17.03
N LEU A 234 2.22 16.24 17.69
CA LEU A 234 2.20 17.60 17.10
C LEU A 234 3.11 17.72 15.88
N CYS A 235 4.28 17.10 15.88
CA CYS A 235 5.19 17.12 14.73
C CYS A 235 4.55 16.49 13.49
N LEU A 236 3.75 15.43 13.67
CA LEU A 236 2.99 14.80 12.59
C LEU A 236 1.82 15.68 12.14
N LYS A 237 1.02 16.19 13.08
CA LYS A 237 -0.13 17.05 12.76
C LYS A 237 0.25 18.36 12.07
N LEU A 238 1.40 18.94 12.41
CA LEU A 238 1.88 20.19 11.82
C LEU A 238 2.72 19.97 10.56
N ASP A 239 2.84 18.71 10.11
CA ASP A 239 3.71 18.31 9.01
C ASP A 239 5.09 18.99 9.05
N VAL A 240 5.79 18.88 10.18
CA VAL A 240 7.08 19.57 10.39
C VAL A 240 8.14 19.14 9.36
N LEU A 241 8.00 17.94 8.81
CA LEU A 241 8.89 17.39 7.78
C LEU A 241 8.51 17.85 6.36
N GLY A 242 7.36 18.50 6.17
CA GLY A 242 6.86 18.92 4.86
C GLY A 242 6.50 17.74 3.96
N TYR A 243 6.05 16.61 4.53
CA TYR A 243 5.61 15.44 3.80
C TYR A 243 4.43 15.75 2.88
N GLU A 244 3.38 16.41 3.37
CA GLU A 244 2.13 16.63 2.64
C GLU A 244 2.36 17.50 1.41
N LYS A 245 3.20 18.53 1.55
CA LYS A 245 3.47 19.53 0.50
C LYS A 245 4.63 19.16 -0.43
N ARG A 246 5.27 18.01 -0.23
CA ARG A 246 6.40 17.59 -1.04
C ARG A 246 5.91 17.08 -2.40
N ILE A 247 6.10 17.92 -3.42
CA ILE A 247 5.80 17.61 -4.82
C ILE A 247 7.13 17.60 -5.61
N PRO A 248 7.43 16.56 -6.41
CA PRO A 248 8.66 16.51 -7.19
C PRO A 248 8.62 17.53 -8.35
N MET A 249 9.80 18.01 -8.75
CA MET A 249 9.93 18.79 -9.99
C MET A 249 9.84 17.87 -11.21
N PRO A 250 9.17 18.26 -12.31
CA PRO A 250 9.01 17.39 -13.49
C PRO A 250 10.32 16.86 -14.05
N GLU A 251 11.36 17.69 -14.06
CA GLU A 251 12.69 17.35 -14.57
C GLU A 251 13.41 16.28 -13.73
N ASN A 252 13.02 16.08 -12.48
CA ASN A 252 13.62 15.11 -11.56
C ASN A 252 12.90 13.76 -11.57
N VAL A 253 11.72 13.67 -12.21
CA VAL A 253 10.96 12.44 -12.34
C VAL A 253 11.61 11.57 -13.44
N LYS A 254 11.86 10.31 -13.11
CA LYS A 254 12.29 9.28 -14.05
C LYS A 254 11.08 8.56 -14.64
N SER A 255 10.17 8.11 -13.77
CA SER A 255 8.91 7.50 -14.17
C SER A 255 7.78 7.87 -13.21
N PHE A 256 6.55 7.84 -13.73
CA PHE A 256 5.34 8.10 -12.97
C PHE A 256 4.36 6.95 -13.14
N SER A 257 3.75 6.54 -12.03
CA SER A 257 2.68 5.57 -11.99
C SER A 257 1.49 6.14 -11.21
N ILE A 258 0.28 5.90 -11.71
CA ILE A 258 -0.96 6.24 -11.01
C ILE A 258 -1.86 5.02 -10.95
N SER A 259 -2.49 4.82 -9.80
CA SER A 259 -3.56 3.86 -9.63
C SER A 259 -4.76 4.57 -9.03
N ALA A 260 -5.90 4.50 -9.70
CA ALA A 260 -7.19 4.77 -9.08
C ALA A 260 -8.03 3.50 -9.21
N ARG A 261 -9.13 3.42 -8.45
CA ARG A 261 -10.16 2.38 -8.69
C ARG A 261 -10.33 2.28 -10.21
N GLY A 262 -9.94 1.17 -10.84
CA GLY A 262 -9.89 1.01 -12.31
C GLY A 262 -8.57 1.24 -13.05
N PRO A 263 -8.36 2.41 -13.70
CA PRO A 263 -7.24 2.62 -14.60
C PRO A 263 -5.93 2.70 -13.81
N GLU A 264 -4.99 1.85 -14.22
CA GLU A 264 -3.63 1.84 -13.72
C GLU A 264 -2.69 2.25 -14.86
N LEU A 265 -1.88 3.28 -14.63
CA LEU A 265 -0.78 3.64 -15.51
C LEU A 265 0.52 3.31 -14.77
N LYS A 266 1.38 2.51 -15.41
CA LYS A 266 2.67 2.10 -14.84
C LYS A 266 3.82 2.68 -15.65
N ASP A 267 4.84 3.12 -14.92
CA ASP A 267 6.17 3.43 -15.45
C ASP A 267 6.14 4.40 -16.64
N CYS A 268 5.27 5.42 -16.57
CA CYS A 268 5.13 6.41 -17.62
C CYS A 268 6.34 7.37 -17.62
N GLU A 269 7.04 7.45 -18.74
CA GLU A 269 8.16 8.36 -18.96
C GLU A 269 7.78 9.59 -19.81
N ASN A 270 6.51 9.72 -20.21
CA ASN A 270 6.04 10.83 -21.04
C ASN A 270 6.02 12.14 -20.24
N ILE A 271 6.84 13.11 -20.64
CA ILE A 271 6.97 14.40 -19.95
C ILE A 271 5.67 15.21 -19.89
N GLU A 272 4.81 15.12 -20.91
CA GLU A 272 3.52 15.81 -20.93
C GLU A 272 2.61 15.24 -19.85
N VAL A 273 2.55 13.91 -19.73
CA VAL A 273 1.79 13.21 -18.70
C VAL A 273 2.36 13.50 -17.30
N ILE A 274 3.68 13.54 -17.15
CA ILE A 274 4.33 13.86 -15.88
C ILE A 274 4.00 15.29 -15.43
N ASN A 275 3.98 16.27 -16.34
CA ASN A 275 3.60 17.63 -16.02
C ASN A 275 2.15 17.72 -15.52
N GLU A 276 1.22 17.09 -16.23
CA GLU A 276 -0.18 17.04 -15.82
C GLU A 276 -0.39 16.27 -14.51
N ALA A 277 0.41 15.22 -14.26
CA ALA A 277 0.39 14.48 -13.00
C ALA A 277 0.84 15.35 -11.81
N ILE A 278 1.82 16.22 -12.04
CA ILE A 278 2.30 17.17 -11.03
C ILE A 278 1.25 18.27 -10.78
N GLU A 279 0.57 18.76 -11.80
CA GLU A 279 -0.56 19.69 -11.62
C GLU A 279 -1.72 19.03 -10.87
N LEU A 280 -2.07 17.78 -11.20
CA LEU A 280 -3.03 16.99 -10.44
C LEU A 280 -2.58 16.86 -8.97
N HIS A 281 -1.32 16.54 -8.72
CA HIS A 281 -0.77 16.41 -7.36
C HIS A 281 -0.87 17.73 -6.57
N LYS A 282 -0.64 18.89 -7.20
CA LYS A 282 -0.86 20.20 -6.55
C LYS A 282 -2.32 20.40 -6.13
N ILE A 283 -3.25 20.13 -7.04
CA ILE A 283 -4.69 20.24 -6.76
C ILE A 283 -5.09 19.30 -5.61
N LEU A 284 -4.55 18.06 -5.61
CA LEU A 284 -4.81 17.09 -4.55
C LEU A 284 -4.35 17.59 -3.19
N VAL A 285 -3.13 18.14 -3.09
CA VAL A 285 -2.61 18.74 -1.85
C VAL A 285 -3.45 19.92 -1.38
N GLU A 286 -3.94 20.76 -2.28
CA GLU A 286 -4.79 21.92 -1.95
C GLU A 286 -6.21 21.50 -1.50
N SER A 287 -6.70 20.35 -1.98
CA SER A 287 -8.03 19.81 -1.67
C SER A 287 -8.14 19.09 -0.32
N GLU A 288 -7.15 19.21 0.57
CA GLU A 288 -7.10 18.54 1.88
C GLU A 288 -8.44 18.64 2.64
N ALA A 289 -9.01 19.85 2.71
CA ALA A 289 -10.26 20.12 3.42
C ALA A 289 -11.49 19.36 2.87
N GLU A 290 -11.46 18.93 1.61
CA GLU A 290 -12.57 18.25 0.94
C GLU A 290 -12.58 16.73 1.22
N SER A 291 -11.49 16.20 1.78
CA SER A 291 -11.29 14.75 2.02
C SER A 291 -11.71 14.25 3.40
N PHE A 292 -11.74 15.13 4.42
CA PHE A 292 -11.85 14.72 5.83
C PHE A 292 -13.27 14.68 6.41
N GLU A 293 -14.28 15.15 5.67
CA GLU A 293 -15.64 15.27 6.17
C GLU A 293 -16.63 14.39 5.39
N LYS A 294 -16.64 13.08 5.68
CA LYS A 294 -17.85 12.24 5.92
C LYS A 294 -17.62 10.75 5.65
N ASP A 295 -18.12 9.98 6.63
CA ASP A 295 -18.58 8.59 6.58
C ASP A 295 -17.63 7.44 6.24
N ASP A 296 -17.96 6.27 6.79
CA ASP A 296 -17.18 5.02 6.81
C ASP A 296 -17.05 4.31 5.44
N GLU A 297 -17.49 4.94 4.35
CA GLU A 297 -17.46 4.37 3.00
C GLU A 297 -16.59 5.20 2.06
N ILE A 298 -15.28 4.91 2.04
CA ILE A 298 -14.37 5.44 1.02
C ILE A 298 -14.88 4.96 -0.35
N GLN A 299 -15.29 5.90 -1.22
CA GLN A 299 -15.83 5.58 -2.55
C GLN A 299 -14.74 5.60 -3.64
N PHE A 300 -13.72 6.46 -3.48
CA PHE A 300 -12.66 6.64 -4.47
C PHE A 300 -11.29 6.85 -3.82
N TYR A 301 -10.24 6.30 -4.44
CA TYR A 301 -8.84 6.52 -4.04
C TYR A 301 -7.98 6.85 -5.25
N ILE A 302 -6.92 7.64 -5.02
CA ILE A 302 -5.91 8.02 -6.01
C ILE A 302 -4.54 7.77 -5.38
N GLU A 303 -3.78 6.85 -5.95
CA GLU A 303 -2.41 6.55 -5.58
C GLU A 303 -1.45 7.09 -6.65
N LEU A 304 -0.53 7.96 -6.24
CA LEU A 304 0.51 8.53 -7.08
C LEU A 304 1.87 7.97 -6.67
N ASN A 305 2.63 7.44 -7.62
CA ASN A 305 3.95 6.87 -7.40
C ASN A 305 4.96 7.51 -8.37
N TYR A 306 6.02 8.09 -7.82
CA TYR A 306 7.10 8.70 -8.58
C TYR A 306 8.40 7.98 -8.29
N GLU A 307 9.11 7.56 -9.34
CA GLU A 307 10.53 7.21 -9.26
C GLU A 307 11.35 8.42 -9.70
N LEU A 308 12.25 8.89 -8.84
CA LEU A 308 13.11 10.03 -9.14
C LEU A 308 14.43 9.57 -9.74
N LYS A 309 15.08 10.47 -10.50
CA LYS A 309 16.38 10.20 -11.16
C LYS A 309 17.51 9.87 -10.19
N ASP A 310 17.39 10.27 -8.92
CA ASP A 310 18.35 9.94 -7.85
C ASP A 310 18.11 8.55 -7.23
N GLY A 311 17.09 7.83 -7.69
CA GLY A 311 16.69 6.50 -7.20
C GLY A 311 15.75 6.54 -6.00
N SER A 312 15.41 7.72 -5.47
CA SER A 312 14.40 7.83 -4.42
C SER A 312 12.98 7.67 -4.98
N LYS A 313 12.06 7.24 -4.12
CA LYS A 313 10.64 7.05 -4.46
C LYS A 313 9.78 8.02 -3.65
N LEU A 314 8.68 8.46 -4.26
CA LEU A 314 7.66 9.26 -3.60
C LEU A 314 6.29 8.67 -3.93
N ALA A 315 5.59 8.20 -2.89
CA ALA A 315 4.25 7.64 -3.00
C ALA A 315 3.24 8.51 -2.25
N ARG A 316 2.04 8.71 -2.80
CA ARG A 316 0.92 9.42 -2.16
C ARG A 316 -0.38 8.67 -2.37
N GLU A 317 -1.23 8.63 -1.35
CA GLU A 317 -2.57 8.03 -1.45
C GLU A 317 -3.60 9.00 -0.90
N TYR A 318 -4.49 9.44 -1.77
CA TYR A 318 -5.59 10.34 -1.46
C TYR A 318 -6.89 9.56 -1.49
N ARG A 319 -7.75 9.77 -0.49
CA ARG A 319 -9.03 9.10 -0.36
C ARG A 319 -10.14 10.14 -0.36
N PHE A 320 -11.17 9.90 -1.15
CA PHE A 320 -12.28 10.81 -1.33
C PHE A 320 -13.61 10.12 -1.07
N TYR A 321 -14.51 10.90 -0.51
CA TYR A 321 -15.92 10.58 -0.50
C TYR A 321 -16.61 11.35 -1.62
N HIS A 322 -17.46 10.67 -2.38
CA HIS A 322 -18.39 11.31 -3.30
C HIS A 322 -19.73 10.58 -3.23
N ASN A 323 -20.82 11.28 -3.51
CA ASN A 323 -22.11 10.64 -3.69
C ASN A 323 -22.17 10.05 -5.11
N PRO A 324 -22.23 8.72 -5.30
CA PRO A 324 -22.28 8.12 -6.64
C PRO A 324 -23.55 8.47 -7.41
N LYS A 325 -24.59 8.98 -6.73
CA LYS A 325 -25.86 9.46 -7.33
C LYS A 325 -25.92 10.99 -7.44
N GLY A 326 -24.82 11.69 -7.15
CA GLY A 326 -24.72 13.14 -7.27
C GLY A 326 -24.53 13.60 -8.71
N SER A 327 -24.48 14.91 -8.92
CA SER A 327 -24.13 15.52 -10.20
C SER A 327 -22.61 15.66 -10.33
N HIS A 328 -22.08 15.59 -11.55
CA HIS A 328 -20.68 15.96 -11.82
C HIS A 328 -20.33 17.38 -11.33
N GLU A 329 -21.30 18.30 -11.31
CA GLU A 329 -21.09 19.66 -10.81
C GLU A 329 -20.71 19.71 -9.32
N ASP A 330 -21.23 18.76 -8.53
CA ASP A 330 -21.00 18.64 -7.10
C ASP A 330 -19.66 17.94 -6.76
N LEU A 331 -18.93 17.44 -7.76
CA LEU A 331 -17.65 16.79 -7.52
C LEU A 331 -16.60 17.78 -6.98
N PRO A 332 -15.78 17.33 -6.01
CA PRO A 332 -14.54 18.00 -5.62
C PRO A 332 -13.68 18.34 -6.85
N GLU A 333 -12.96 19.47 -6.79
CA GLU A 333 -12.08 19.86 -7.90
C GLU A 333 -10.96 18.83 -8.11
N SER A 334 -10.54 18.15 -7.05
CA SER A 334 -9.60 17.02 -7.12
C SER A 334 -10.09 15.86 -7.99
N LEU A 335 -11.37 15.47 -7.86
CA LEU A 335 -11.96 14.43 -8.69
C LEU A 335 -12.16 14.91 -10.13
N LYS A 336 -12.59 16.17 -10.33
CA LYS A 336 -12.66 16.76 -11.68
C LYS A 336 -11.29 16.80 -12.36
N ALA A 337 -10.23 17.16 -11.62
CA ALA A 337 -8.86 17.14 -12.11
C ALA A 337 -8.39 15.73 -12.45
N MET A 338 -8.74 14.74 -11.63
CA MET A 338 -8.45 13.34 -11.92
C MET A 338 -9.17 12.86 -13.19
N GLU A 339 -10.43 13.24 -13.38
CA GLU A 339 -11.17 12.92 -14.60
C GLU A 339 -10.51 13.54 -15.84
N ARG A 340 -10.04 14.79 -15.76
CA ARG A 340 -9.26 15.41 -16.85
C ARG A 340 -7.96 14.63 -17.11
N PHE A 341 -7.26 14.23 -16.06
CA PHE A 341 -6.01 13.49 -16.14
C PHE A 341 -6.18 12.13 -16.84
N ILE A 342 -7.11 11.28 -16.40
CA ILE A 342 -7.32 9.94 -16.99
C ILE A 342 -7.82 9.97 -18.45
N ASN A 343 -8.22 11.15 -18.93
CA ASN A 343 -8.69 11.41 -20.29
C ASN A 343 -7.70 12.21 -21.15
N LEU A 344 -6.48 12.42 -20.66
CA LEU A 344 -5.40 12.93 -21.51
C LEU A 344 -5.16 11.95 -22.67
N LYS A 345 -5.03 12.50 -23.88
CA LYS A 345 -4.86 11.70 -25.10
C LYS A 345 -3.77 10.61 -24.99
N PRO A 346 -2.56 10.89 -24.47
CA PRO A 346 -1.55 9.84 -24.29
C PRO A 346 -1.99 8.70 -23.37
N ILE A 347 -2.79 9.00 -22.35
CA ILE A 347 -3.32 8.00 -21.40
C ILE A 347 -4.44 7.19 -22.03
N VAL A 348 -5.35 7.84 -22.78
CA VAL A 348 -6.42 7.14 -23.51
C VAL A 348 -5.81 6.16 -24.52
N LEU A 349 -4.79 6.60 -25.28
CA LEU A 349 -4.12 5.75 -26.25
C LEU A 349 -3.41 4.57 -25.59
N GLU A 350 -2.74 4.76 -24.45
CA GLU A 350 -2.11 3.65 -23.73
C GLU A 350 -3.15 2.69 -23.13
N ARG A 351 -4.27 3.19 -22.59
CA ARG A 351 -5.39 2.38 -22.09
C ARG A 351 -6.02 1.52 -23.18
N LEU A 352 -6.16 2.04 -24.38
CA LEU A 352 -6.77 1.31 -25.51
C LEU A 352 -5.77 0.41 -26.26
N LYS A 353 -4.48 0.45 -25.92
CA LYS A 353 -3.44 -0.27 -26.63
C LYS A 353 -3.53 -1.77 -26.40
N LEU A 354 -3.53 -2.54 -27.49
CA LEU A 354 -3.47 -4.00 -27.47
C LEU A 354 -2.17 -4.50 -28.11
N ASP A 355 -1.37 -5.26 -27.36
CA ASP A 355 -0.21 -5.97 -27.92
C ASP A 355 -0.59 -7.36 -28.42
N PHE A 356 -0.76 -7.48 -29.74
CA PHE A 356 -1.13 -8.74 -30.38
C PHE A 356 0.00 -9.79 -30.45
N LYS A 357 1.24 -9.47 -30.10
CA LYS A 357 2.42 -10.33 -30.37
C LYS A 357 2.39 -11.68 -29.64
N ASN A 358 1.80 -11.73 -28.45
CA ASN A 358 1.75 -12.93 -27.59
C ASN A 358 0.31 -13.39 -27.27
N MET A 359 -0.69 -12.84 -27.96
CA MET A 359 -2.07 -13.24 -27.79
C MET A 359 -2.33 -14.57 -28.50
N LYS A 360 -2.75 -15.59 -27.75
CA LYS A 360 -3.45 -16.74 -28.33
C LYS A 360 -4.93 -16.55 -28.13
N GLU A 361 -5.67 -16.69 -29.22
CA GLU A 361 -7.12 -16.56 -29.23
C GLU A 361 -7.79 -17.53 -28.26
N THR A 362 -8.76 -16.99 -27.52
CA THR A 362 -9.83 -17.79 -26.93
C THR A 362 -11.14 -17.41 -27.61
N TYR A 363 -11.65 -16.18 -27.44
CA TYR A 363 -12.92 -15.72 -28.04
C TYR A 363 -12.99 -14.18 -28.15
N ALA A 364 -13.26 -13.60 -29.33
CA ALA A 364 -13.67 -12.19 -29.46
C ALA A 364 -15.16 -12.13 -29.84
N TYR A 365 -15.93 -11.25 -29.22
CA TYR A 365 -17.36 -11.14 -29.51
C TYR A 365 -17.82 -9.70 -29.28
N ILE A 366 -18.76 -9.25 -30.10
CA ILE A 366 -19.50 -8.03 -29.76
C ILE A 366 -20.72 -8.43 -28.94
N GLU A 367 -20.92 -7.76 -27.81
CA GLU A 367 -22.17 -7.83 -27.07
C GLU A 367 -22.91 -6.53 -27.30
N LEU A 368 -24.02 -6.64 -28.04
CA LEU A 368 -24.97 -5.54 -28.03
C LEU A 368 -25.66 -5.59 -26.68
N ASP A 369 -25.20 -4.74 -25.75
CA ASP A 369 -25.85 -4.42 -24.49
C ASP A 369 -27.20 -3.76 -24.79
N PHE A 370 -28.16 -4.53 -25.31
CA PHE A 370 -29.53 -4.09 -25.52
C PHE A 370 -30.16 -3.87 -24.14
N LEU A 371 -29.92 -2.70 -23.56
CA LEU A 371 -30.48 -2.32 -22.28
C LEU A 371 -31.99 -2.09 -22.45
N PHE A 372 -32.70 -3.15 -22.08
CA PHE A 372 -34.00 -3.24 -21.42
C PHE A 372 -35.12 -2.32 -21.92
N GLU A 373 -35.95 -2.89 -22.80
CA GLU A 373 -37.40 -2.87 -22.61
C GLU A 373 -37.94 -4.24 -23.05
N ASN A 374 -38.42 -5.04 -22.08
CA ASN A 374 -39.08 -6.37 -22.24
C ASN A 374 -38.24 -7.65 -22.50
N ARG A 375 -37.03 -7.84 -21.96
CA ARG A 375 -36.32 -9.15 -22.09
C ARG A 375 -35.71 -9.78 -20.83
N ILE A 376 -36.14 -9.40 -19.62
CA ILE A 376 -35.87 -10.25 -18.43
C ILE A 376 -36.59 -11.61 -18.56
N GLU A 377 -37.69 -11.69 -19.31
CA GLU A 377 -38.41 -12.95 -19.52
C GLU A 377 -37.86 -13.84 -20.65
N LYS A 378 -36.88 -13.38 -21.47
CA LYS A 378 -36.48 -14.12 -22.69
C LYS A 378 -34.99 -14.40 -22.91
N HIS A 379 -34.03 -13.84 -22.16
CA HIS A 379 -32.60 -14.20 -22.29
C HIS A 379 -32.07 -14.19 -23.74
N GLU A 380 -32.44 -13.21 -24.56
CA GLU A 380 -31.91 -13.09 -25.92
C GLU A 380 -30.83 -11.99 -25.94
N GLN A 381 -29.60 -12.36 -25.54
CA GLN A 381 -28.39 -11.61 -25.85
C GLN A 381 -28.07 -11.79 -27.34
N PHE A 382 -27.90 -10.70 -28.08
CA PHE A 382 -27.25 -10.78 -29.39
C PHE A 382 -25.74 -10.70 -29.14
N SER A 383 -25.11 -11.87 -29.12
CA SER A 383 -23.66 -11.99 -29.17
C SER A 383 -23.29 -12.47 -30.56
N GLU A 384 -22.51 -11.68 -31.30
CA GLU A 384 -21.90 -12.11 -32.56
C GLU A 384 -20.42 -12.36 -32.30
N GLU A 385 -19.99 -13.61 -32.41
CA GLU A 385 -18.58 -13.95 -32.34
C GLU A 385 -17.82 -13.34 -33.51
N TRP A 386 -16.79 -12.56 -33.19
CA TRP A 386 -15.88 -11.98 -34.15
C TRP A 386 -14.59 -12.80 -34.14
N GLY A 387 -14.16 -13.33 -35.29
CA GLY A 387 -12.79 -13.83 -35.41
C GLY A 387 -11.78 -12.68 -35.28
N MET A 388 -10.53 -12.95 -34.86
CA MET A 388 -9.55 -11.87 -34.65
C MET A 388 -9.24 -11.03 -35.88
N LYS A 389 -9.39 -11.58 -37.09
CA LYS A 389 -9.22 -10.79 -38.30
C LYS A 389 -10.23 -9.65 -38.37
N ARG A 390 -11.49 -9.92 -38.00
CA ARG A 390 -12.56 -8.92 -37.96
C ARG A 390 -12.36 -7.96 -36.78
N PHE A 391 -12.01 -8.48 -35.61
CA PHE A 391 -11.72 -7.65 -34.44
C PHE A 391 -10.54 -6.70 -34.68
N ARG A 392 -9.45 -7.19 -35.28
CA ARG A 392 -8.28 -6.37 -35.61
C ARG A 392 -8.63 -5.28 -36.60
N ASP A 393 -9.43 -5.60 -37.63
CA ASP A 393 -9.94 -4.58 -38.57
C ASP A 393 -10.76 -3.50 -37.84
N PHE A 394 -11.68 -3.88 -36.96
CA PHE A 394 -12.41 -2.95 -36.10
C PHE A 394 -11.49 -2.09 -35.22
N TYR A 395 -10.53 -2.72 -34.56
CA TYR A 395 -9.59 -2.07 -33.67
C TYR A 395 -8.69 -1.06 -34.40
N GLU A 396 -7.96 -1.51 -35.43
CA GLU A 396 -6.97 -0.70 -36.15
C GLU A 396 -7.65 0.38 -37.03
N ASN A 397 -8.76 0.05 -37.70
CA ASN A 397 -9.37 0.95 -38.69
C ASN A 397 -10.51 1.81 -38.15
N ALA A 398 -11.04 1.52 -36.97
CA ALA A 398 -12.16 2.25 -36.37
C ALA A 398 -11.78 2.82 -34.99
N VAL A 399 -11.60 1.96 -33.98
CA VAL A 399 -11.39 2.39 -32.58
C VAL A 399 -10.14 3.26 -32.43
N MET A 400 -9.00 2.82 -32.97
CA MET A 400 -7.76 3.56 -32.82
C MET A 400 -7.76 4.90 -33.59
N LYS A 401 -8.49 5.00 -34.71
CA LYS A 401 -8.66 6.28 -35.42
C LYS A 401 -9.49 7.27 -34.61
N ASP A 402 -10.58 6.80 -34.01
CA ASP A 402 -11.36 7.65 -33.10
C ASP A 402 -10.53 8.04 -31.87
N ALA A 403 -9.72 7.12 -31.32
CA ALA A 403 -8.86 7.41 -30.17
C ALA A 403 -7.79 8.46 -30.49
N GLU A 404 -7.18 8.38 -31.69
CA GLU A 404 -6.23 9.36 -32.19
C GLU A 404 -6.87 10.74 -32.41
N ASN A 405 -8.17 10.80 -32.73
CA ASN A 405 -8.93 12.05 -32.87
C ASN A 405 -9.51 12.57 -31.56
N GLY A 406 -9.43 11.80 -30.46
CA GLY A 406 -10.02 12.15 -29.17
C GLY A 406 -11.55 11.96 -29.13
N ASN A 407 -12.07 11.07 -29.98
CA ASN A 407 -13.50 10.82 -30.20
C ASN A 407 -14.04 9.57 -29.48
N ILE A 408 -13.16 8.79 -28.82
CA ILE A 408 -13.52 7.58 -28.07
C ILE A 408 -12.55 7.34 -26.92
N GLY A 409 -13.02 6.61 -25.92
CA GLY A 409 -12.25 6.14 -24.79
C GLY A 409 -12.29 7.08 -23.59
N HIS A 410 -13.22 8.03 -23.52
CA HIS A 410 -13.44 8.86 -22.34
C HIS A 410 -13.91 8.01 -21.15
N LEU A 411 -13.44 8.33 -19.95
CA LEU A 411 -13.89 7.75 -18.68
C LEU A 411 -14.41 8.86 -17.76
N SER A 412 -15.60 8.68 -17.22
CA SER A 412 -16.17 9.60 -16.22
C SER A 412 -16.09 8.97 -14.83
N ILE A 413 -15.74 9.76 -13.82
CA ILE A 413 -15.70 9.31 -12.41
C ILE A 413 -17.12 9.14 -11.87
N LEU A 414 -18.04 10.02 -12.30
CA LEU A 414 -19.47 9.87 -12.05
C LEU A 414 -20.20 9.45 -13.32
N HIS A 415 -21.15 8.54 -13.17
CA HIS A 415 -22.04 8.08 -14.22
C HIS A 415 -23.40 8.74 -14.07
N ASP A 416 -23.43 10.06 -14.10
CA ASP A 416 -24.67 10.84 -14.11
C ASP A 416 -25.38 10.76 -15.46
N GLU A 417 -26.57 11.35 -15.54
CA GLU A 417 -27.39 11.34 -16.76
C GLU A 417 -26.60 11.88 -17.98
N LYS A 418 -25.80 12.91 -17.75
CA LYS A 418 -25.03 13.57 -18.82
C LYS A 418 -23.90 12.68 -19.32
N ALA A 419 -23.14 12.06 -18.42
CA ALA A 419 -22.05 11.15 -18.76
C ALA A 419 -22.58 9.92 -19.51
N LEU A 420 -23.65 9.31 -19.01
CA LEU A 420 -24.26 8.13 -19.61
C LEU A 420 -24.90 8.41 -20.98
N GLY A 421 -25.49 9.59 -21.15
CA GLY A 421 -26.06 10.05 -22.41
C GLY A 421 -25.03 10.32 -23.52
N ASN A 422 -23.73 10.20 -23.22
CA ASN A 422 -22.65 10.28 -24.21
C ASN A 422 -22.35 8.94 -24.90
N TYR A 423 -22.78 7.81 -24.34
CA TYR A 423 -22.46 6.49 -24.86
C TYR A 423 -23.59 5.91 -25.71
N TYR A 424 -23.24 4.96 -26.59
CA TYR A 424 -24.20 4.12 -27.32
C TYR A 424 -24.51 2.84 -26.57
N ASP A 425 -25.66 2.21 -26.81
CA ASP A 425 -26.14 0.97 -26.20
C ASP A 425 -25.45 -0.33 -26.70
N CYS A 426 -24.14 -0.26 -26.95
CA CYS A 426 -23.35 -1.41 -27.36
C CYS A 426 -21.96 -1.40 -26.73
N SER A 427 -21.43 -2.58 -26.42
CA SER A 427 -20.08 -2.75 -25.89
C SER A 427 -19.35 -3.82 -26.71
N VAL A 428 -18.15 -3.52 -27.16
CA VAL A 428 -17.33 -4.51 -27.87
C VAL A 428 -16.38 -5.13 -26.85
N PHE A 429 -16.39 -6.46 -26.75
CA PHE A 429 -15.55 -7.20 -25.82
C PHE A 429 -14.53 -8.09 -26.55
N LEU A 430 -13.33 -8.18 -26.00
CA LEU A 430 -12.31 -9.12 -26.43
C LEU A 430 -11.85 -9.91 -25.21
N SER A 431 -12.00 -11.23 -25.25
CA SER A 431 -11.46 -12.13 -24.24
C SER A 431 -10.30 -12.96 -24.81
N TYR A 432 -9.09 -12.72 -24.30
CA TYR A 432 -7.89 -13.29 -24.88
C TYR A 432 -6.99 -13.93 -23.83
N VAL A 433 -6.18 -14.90 -24.26
CA VAL A 433 -5.19 -15.55 -23.40
C VAL A 433 -3.81 -15.11 -23.82
N ILE A 434 -3.07 -14.52 -22.88
CA ILE A 434 -1.63 -14.32 -23.04
C ILE A 434 -0.93 -15.57 -22.54
N ILE A 435 0.00 -16.08 -23.35
CA ILE A 435 0.90 -17.16 -22.93
C ILE A 435 2.27 -16.57 -22.69
N GLU A 436 2.64 -16.44 -21.42
CA GLU A 436 3.97 -15.99 -21.04
C GLU A 436 4.85 -17.20 -20.73
N LYS A 437 6.06 -17.20 -21.32
CA LYS A 437 7.14 -18.11 -20.93
C LYS A 437 7.97 -17.40 -19.87
N ASP A 438 7.47 -17.38 -18.66
CA ASP A 438 8.34 -17.04 -17.54
C ASP A 438 9.26 -18.23 -17.26
N GLY A 439 10.50 -17.99 -16.80
CA GLY A 439 11.67 -18.88 -16.89
C GLY A 439 11.63 -20.30 -16.26
N GLY A 440 10.45 -20.88 -16.03
CA GLY A 440 10.22 -22.29 -15.70
C GLY A 440 9.75 -23.15 -16.89
N ASP A 441 9.72 -24.47 -16.69
CA ASP A 441 9.44 -25.47 -17.75
C ASP A 441 7.98 -25.50 -18.27
N SER A 442 7.04 -24.75 -17.68
CA SER A 442 5.63 -24.73 -18.09
C SER A 442 5.12 -23.31 -18.40
N PRO A 443 4.53 -23.07 -19.59
CA PRO A 443 3.95 -21.77 -19.94
C PRO A 443 2.75 -21.43 -19.06
N GLN A 444 2.70 -20.22 -18.51
CA GLN A 444 1.54 -19.73 -17.77
C GLN A 444 0.54 -19.10 -18.74
N LYS A 445 -0.76 -19.28 -18.45
CA LYS A 445 -1.87 -18.71 -19.23
C LYS A 445 -2.56 -17.64 -18.40
N PHE A 446 -2.62 -16.43 -18.92
CA PHE A 446 -3.34 -15.31 -18.30
C PHE A 446 -4.56 -14.98 -19.15
N TYR A 447 -5.74 -15.10 -18.54
CA TYR A 447 -6.99 -14.67 -19.16
C TYR A 447 -7.13 -13.16 -18.96
N ARG A 448 -7.34 -12.43 -20.05
CA ARG A 448 -7.54 -10.97 -20.03
C ARG A 448 -8.79 -10.60 -20.81
N HIS A 449 -9.36 -9.47 -20.43
CA HIS A 449 -10.52 -8.88 -21.08
C HIS A 449 -10.16 -7.48 -21.54
N TRP A 450 -10.74 -7.06 -22.65
CA TRP A 450 -10.67 -5.69 -23.15
C TRP A 450 -12.07 -5.30 -23.60
N SER A 451 -12.49 -4.09 -23.29
CA SER A 451 -13.80 -3.58 -23.68
C SER A 451 -13.71 -2.15 -24.19
N ILE A 452 -14.60 -1.80 -25.11
CA ILE A 452 -14.82 -0.42 -25.52
C ILE A 452 -16.28 -0.17 -25.82
N ARG A 453 -16.73 1.05 -25.52
CA ARG A 453 -18.07 1.52 -25.78
C ARG A 453 -18.01 2.73 -26.71
N PRO A 454 -18.72 2.72 -27.85
CA PRO A 454 -18.77 3.89 -28.72
C PRO A 454 -19.42 5.08 -28.02
N GLU A 455 -18.85 6.24 -28.25
CA GLU A 455 -19.36 7.53 -27.78
C GLU A 455 -20.07 8.28 -28.89
N ARG A 456 -20.80 9.34 -28.54
CA ARG A 456 -21.50 10.23 -29.47
C ARG A 456 -20.61 10.71 -30.63
N ASN A 457 -19.32 10.90 -30.35
CA ASN A 457 -18.36 11.44 -31.31
C ASN A 457 -17.56 10.35 -32.06
N SER A 458 -17.76 9.05 -31.78
CA SER A 458 -16.97 7.95 -32.35
C SER A 458 -17.31 7.67 -33.82
N GLU A 459 -16.98 8.62 -34.69
CA GLU A 459 -17.34 8.64 -36.12
C GLU A 459 -16.91 7.37 -36.85
N TYR A 460 -15.65 6.94 -36.71
CA TYR A 460 -15.13 5.78 -37.44
C TYR A 460 -15.70 4.48 -36.89
N THR A 461 -15.84 4.37 -35.58
CA THR A 461 -16.38 3.21 -34.87
C THR A 461 -17.84 2.99 -35.24
N LEU A 462 -18.65 4.05 -35.22
CA LEU A 462 -20.07 3.98 -35.60
C LEU A 462 -20.25 3.71 -37.10
N ALA A 463 -19.43 4.31 -37.95
CA ALA A 463 -19.45 4.03 -39.39
C ALA A 463 -19.13 2.55 -39.68
N TRP A 464 -18.08 2.01 -39.03
CA TRP A 464 -17.68 0.61 -39.19
C TRP A 464 -18.78 -0.37 -38.76
N LEU A 465 -19.46 -0.08 -37.65
CA LEU A 465 -20.60 -0.87 -37.14
C LEU A 465 -21.78 -0.83 -38.12
N LYS A 466 -22.15 0.37 -38.59
CA LYS A 466 -23.26 0.59 -39.50
C LYS A 466 -23.07 -0.12 -40.84
N GLU A 467 -21.86 -0.09 -41.40
CA GLU A 467 -21.51 -0.82 -42.62
C GLU A 467 -21.76 -2.34 -42.52
N ARG A 468 -21.75 -2.87 -41.30
CA ARG A 468 -21.93 -4.30 -41.00
C ARG A 468 -23.32 -4.62 -40.45
N GLY A 469 -24.27 -3.69 -40.58
CA GLY A 469 -25.67 -3.87 -40.19
C GLY A 469 -25.92 -3.76 -38.68
N ILE A 470 -24.96 -3.22 -37.93
CA ILE A 470 -25.10 -2.98 -36.49
C ILE A 470 -25.42 -1.50 -36.28
N GLU A 471 -26.65 -1.21 -35.85
CA GLU A 471 -27.12 0.16 -35.63
C GLU A 471 -27.39 0.38 -34.13
N PRO A 472 -26.38 0.81 -33.35
CA PRO A 472 -26.57 1.09 -31.94
C PRO A 472 -27.37 2.40 -31.75
N THR A 473 -28.14 2.46 -30.68
CA THR A 473 -28.91 3.64 -30.27
C THR A 473 -28.17 4.39 -29.18
N LEU A 474 -28.23 5.72 -29.21
CA LEU A 474 -27.65 6.52 -28.13
C LEU A 474 -28.42 6.26 -26.83
N CYS A 475 -27.71 6.11 -25.71
CA CYS A 475 -28.35 5.76 -24.43
C CYS A 475 -29.42 6.77 -24.00
N ALA A 476 -29.19 8.06 -24.25
CA ALA A 476 -30.14 9.14 -23.97
C ALA A 476 -31.45 9.06 -24.80
N GLU A 477 -31.47 8.29 -25.89
CA GLU A 477 -32.64 8.14 -26.77
C GLU A 477 -33.50 6.91 -26.40
N ARG A 478 -33.03 6.06 -25.48
CA ARG A 478 -33.77 4.89 -24.97
C ARG A 478 -34.82 5.33 -23.93
N LYS A 479 -35.93 4.60 -23.83
CA LYS A 479 -36.91 4.79 -22.74
C LYS A 479 -36.42 4.11 -21.46
N ASN A 480 -36.71 4.70 -20.30
CA ASN A 480 -36.41 4.15 -18.96
C ASN A 480 -34.92 3.89 -18.63
N TRP A 481 -33.99 4.39 -19.45
CA TRP A 481 -32.56 4.13 -19.34
C TRP A 481 -31.95 4.54 -17.98
N GLU A 482 -32.47 5.58 -17.33
CA GLU A 482 -32.02 6.05 -16.01
C GLU A 482 -32.19 5.01 -14.88
N LYS A 483 -33.24 4.17 -14.93
CA LYS A 483 -33.52 3.17 -13.87
C LYS A 483 -32.64 1.93 -14.00
N ASP A 484 -32.29 1.55 -15.22
CA ASP A 484 -31.57 0.31 -15.50
C ASP A 484 -30.04 0.48 -15.41
N TYR A 485 -29.53 1.71 -15.52
CA TYR A 485 -28.08 1.98 -15.59
C TYR A 485 -27.35 2.03 -14.26
N SER A 486 -28.01 2.44 -13.17
CA SER A 486 -27.36 2.70 -11.87
C SER A 486 -26.74 1.46 -11.19
N ASN A 487 -27.12 0.24 -11.59
CA ASN A 487 -26.69 -1.01 -10.93
C ASN A 487 -25.55 -1.76 -11.66
N TYR A 488 -25.20 -1.40 -12.90
CA TYR A 488 -24.36 -2.24 -13.77
C TYR A 488 -22.95 -1.64 -14.05
N TYR A 489 -22.77 -0.34 -13.81
CA TYR A 489 -21.56 0.38 -14.23
C TYR A 489 -20.31 0.13 -13.37
N ASP A 490 -20.48 -0.30 -12.11
CA ASP A 490 -19.36 -0.70 -11.24
C ASP A 490 -18.58 -1.91 -11.78
N TYR A 491 -19.09 -2.63 -12.79
CA TYR A 491 -18.45 -3.82 -13.35
C TYR A 491 -17.74 -3.59 -14.70
N LEU A 492 -18.12 -2.57 -15.48
CA LEU A 492 -17.76 -2.50 -16.91
C LEU A 492 -16.50 -1.70 -17.24
N PHE A 493 -16.13 -0.73 -16.40
CA PHE A 493 -15.02 0.20 -16.69
C PHE A 493 -13.78 0.00 -15.82
N TRP A 494 -13.86 -0.90 -14.83
CA TRP A 494 -12.80 -1.14 -13.85
C TRP A 494 -12.02 -2.45 -14.06
N TYR A 495 -12.36 -3.25 -15.08
CA TYR A 495 -11.62 -4.46 -15.44
C TYR A 495 -10.89 -4.25 -16.77
N ASN A 496 -9.63 -3.84 -16.70
CA ASN A 496 -8.62 -4.04 -17.74
C ASN A 496 -7.49 -4.91 -17.18
#